data_AF-A0A3B1DZ34-F1
#
_entry.id   AF-A0A3B1DZ34-F1
#
_cell.length_a   1.000
_cell.length_b   1.000
_cell.length_c   1.000
_cell.angle_alpha   90.00
_cell.angle_beta   90.00
_cell.angle_gamma   90.00
#
_symmetry.space_group_name_H-M   'P 1'
#
loop_
_entity.id
_entity.type
_entity.pdbx_description
1 polymer ?
#
loop_
_entity_poly.entity_id
_entity_poly.type
_entity_poly.pdbx_seq_one_letter_code
_entity_poly.pdbx_strand_id
1 'polypeptide(L)'
;MGQGINENIRYKGRVFHVQTEERGKEIAVLVCTLFYRGMILCEERLEYQDIINSDRFHEQVNQLGKNIHKQMIENLGRGLYDEKIDALPMSEGASEEATSLTVTADEDALEYLFRSYLLPSLSMDLKVDLPEHEVLAISEKIPFLKGSSKKERYLSLCAEIYSRVRDRCDKEAFKSLVKKWSTGIRFHADVSRDRFP
;
A
#
# COMPACT_ATOMS: atom_id res chain seq x y z
N MET A 1 7.25 11.80 -19.58
CA MET A 1 6.63 11.68 -18.24
C MET A 1 7.74 11.78 -17.22
N GLY A 2 7.75 12.85 -16.42
CA GLY A 2 8.71 12.96 -15.31
C GLY A 2 8.29 11.98 -14.22
N GLN A 3 9.19 11.10 -13.83
CA GLN A 3 8.98 10.21 -12.68
C GLN A 3 8.94 11.10 -11.43
N GLY A 4 7.88 10.97 -10.62
CA GLY A 4 7.87 11.59 -9.30
C GLY A 4 9.02 11.08 -8.44
N ILE A 5 9.53 11.92 -7.54
CA ILE A 5 10.63 11.56 -6.63
C ILE A 5 10.01 11.10 -5.32
N ASN A 6 10.28 9.86 -4.92
CA ASN A 6 9.81 9.30 -3.66
C ASN A 6 11.01 8.86 -2.82
N GLU A 7 11.16 9.42 -1.62
CA GLU A 7 12.26 9.11 -0.71
C GLU A 7 11.79 8.97 0.73
N ASN A 8 12.33 7.99 1.45
CA ASN A 8 12.04 7.76 2.86
C ASN A 8 13.16 8.37 3.71
N ILE A 9 12.82 9.27 4.63
CA ILE A 9 13.77 9.99 5.46
C ILE A 9 13.54 9.63 6.93
N ARG A 10 14.61 9.17 7.60
CA ARG A 10 14.59 8.96 9.06
C ARG A 10 14.90 10.27 9.77
N TYR A 11 14.03 10.68 10.69
CA TYR A 11 14.22 11.87 11.52
C TYR A 11 13.58 11.65 12.90
N LYS A 12 14.27 12.01 13.99
CA LYS A 12 13.82 11.78 15.39
C LYS A 12 13.27 10.37 15.67
N GLY A 13 13.92 9.32 15.13
CA GLY A 13 13.51 7.92 15.32
C GLY A 13 12.22 7.53 14.59
N ARG A 14 11.72 8.38 13.69
CA ARG A 14 10.52 8.15 12.86
C ARG A 14 10.91 8.14 11.39
N VAL A 15 10.14 7.42 10.57
CA VAL A 15 10.28 7.41 9.11
C VAL A 15 9.23 8.33 8.50
N PHE A 16 9.68 9.25 7.67
CA PHE A 16 8.84 10.15 6.88
C PHE A 16 8.98 9.83 5.40
N HIS A 17 7.93 10.07 4.63
CA HIS A 17 7.95 9.89 3.18
C HIS A 17 7.87 11.26 2.52
N VAL A 18 8.83 11.57 1.66
CA VAL A 18 8.82 12.78 0.83
C VAL A 18 8.49 12.35 -0.59
N GLN A 19 7.40 12.91 -1.14
CA GLN A 19 6.95 12.65 -2.51
C GLN A 19 6.89 13.95 -3.29
N THR A 20 7.49 13.98 -4.47
CA THR A 20 7.44 15.13 -5.38
C THR A 20 6.79 14.73 -6.70
N GLU A 21 5.70 15.40 -7.04
CA GLU A 21 4.92 15.16 -8.26
C GLU A 21 4.91 16.38 -9.19
N GLU A 22 4.92 16.14 -10.49
CA GLU A 22 4.76 17.16 -11.53
C GLU A 22 3.32 17.08 -12.07
N ARG A 23 2.57 18.19 -12.01
CA ARG A 23 1.15 18.22 -12.39
C ARG A 23 0.91 18.44 -13.90
N GLY A 24 1.93 18.28 -14.72
CA GLY A 24 1.86 18.48 -16.16
C GLY A 24 1.91 19.95 -16.56
N LYS A 25 2.09 20.20 -17.87
CA LYS A 25 2.16 21.56 -18.45
C LYS A 25 0.86 22.35 -18.34
N GLU A 26 -0.28 21.70 -18.18
CA GLU A 26 -1.59 22.37 -18.10
C GLU A 26 -1.74 23.14 -16.79
N ILE A 27 -1.23 22.58 -15.69
CA ILE A 27 -1.27 23.20 -14.36
C ILE A 27 0.07 23.88 -14.07
N ALA A 28 1.18 23.32 -14.55
CA ALA A 28 2.56 23.80 -14.40
C ALA A 28 3.00 24.01 -12.94
N VAL A 29 2.70 23.02 -12.10
CA VAL A 29 3.02 23.03 -10.66
C VAL A 29 3.72 21.74 -10.23
N LEU A 30 4.82 21.90 -9.50
CA LEU A 30 5.49 20.85 -8.76
C LEU A 30 4.92 20.84 -7.35
N VAL A 31 4.54 19.67 -6.87
CA VAL A 31 4.02 19.49 -5.51
C VAL A 31 4.96 18.57 -4.76
N CYS A 32 5.49 19.02 -3.62
CA CYS A 32 6.31 18.24 -2.73
C CYS A 32 5.56 18.04 -1.40
N THR A 33 5.26 16.80 -1.06
CA THR A 33 4.45 16.46 0.11
C THR A 33 5.27 15.63 1.09
N LEU A 34 5.26 16.04 2.36
CA LEU A 34 5.85 15.32 3.48
C LEU A 34 4.76 14.54 4.21
N PHE A 35 4.93 13.22 4.27
CA PHE A 35 4.00 12.31 4.92
C PHE A 35 4.60 11.66 6.17
N TYR A 36 3.73 11.35 7.12
CA TYR A 36 4.01 10.44 8.23
C TYR A 36 2.84 9.48 8.40
N ARG A 37 3.08 8.17 8.22
CA ARG A 37 2.06 7.11 8.32
C ARG A 37 0.76 7.42 7.56
N GLY A 38 0.88 7.96 6.34
CA GLY A 38 -0.27 8.34 5.50
C GLY A 38 -0.90 9.71 5.83
N MET A 39 -0.45 10.40 6.88
CA MET A 39 -0.88 11.77 7.18
C MET A 39 0.03 12.78 6.49
N ILE A 40 -0.55 13.83 5.90
CA ILE A 40 0.20 14.95 5.33
C ILE A 40 0.63 15.89 6.46
N LEU A 41 1.93 16.09 6.63
CA LEU A 41 2.48 17.05 7.58
C LEU A 41 2.70 18.41 6.94
N CYS A 42 3.17 18.40 5.70
CA CYS A 42 3.44 19.60 4.92
C CYS A 42 3.26 19.31 3.44
N GLU A 43 2.83 20.31 2.70
CA GLU A 43 2.80 20.32 1.25
C GLU A 43 3.39 21.66 0.78
N GLU A 44 4.39 21.60 -0.08
CA GLU A 44 4.97 22.75 -0.76
C GLU A 44 4.62 22.68 -2.24
N ARG A 45 4.31 23.83 -2.82
CA ARG A 45 3.97 23.97 -4.23
C ARG A 45 4.91 24.96 -4.89
N LEU A 46 5.41 24.61 -6.06
CA LEU A 46 6.25 25.47 -6.87
C LEU A 46 5.69 25.54 -8.28
N GLU A 47 5.22 26.72 -8.65
CA GLU A 47 4.79 27.00 -10.01
C GLU A 47 5.99 27.20 -10.93
N TYR A 48 5.87 26.77 -12.18
CA TYR A 48 6.94 26.90 -13.19
C TYR A 48 6.39 27.37 -14.54
N GLN A 49 5.33 28.19 -14.51
CA GLN A 49 4.69 28.74 -15.72
C GLN A 49 5.68 29.44 -16.66
N ASP A 50 6.70 30.09 -16.10
CA ASP A 50 7.70 30.86 -16.83
C ASP A 50 8.61 30.03 -17.73
N ILE A 51 8.74 28.71 -17.48
CA ILE A 51 9.66 27.83 -18.21
C ILE A 51 8.96 26.87 -19.16
N ILE A 52 7.62 26.90 -19.28
CA ILE A 52 6.84 25.96 -20.11
C ILE A 52 7.28 25.98 -21.58
N ASN A 53 7.63 27.16 -22.10
CA ASN A 53 8.01 27.39 -23.50
C ASN A 53 9.53 27.27 -23.75
N SER A 54 10.31 26.87 -22.74
CA SER A 54 11.76 26.69 -22.88
C SER A 54 12.09 25.43 -23.67
N ASP A 55 13.08 25.50 -24.56
CA ASP A 55 13.64 24.34 -25.26
C ASP A 55 14.23 23.30 -24.29
N ARG A 56 14.60 23.74 -23.07
CA ARG A 56 15.13 22.90 -21.98
C ARG A 56 14.09 22.61 -20.89
N PHE A 57 12.80 22.74 -21.21
CA PHE A 57 11.69 22.55 -20.27
C PHE A 57 11.87 21.31 -19.37
N HIS A 58 12.12 20.15 -19.97
CA HIS A 58 12.21 18.90 -19.22
C HIS A 58 13.39 18.87 -18.23
N GLU A 59 14.54 19.40 -18.63
CA GLU A 59 15.72 19.47 -17.76
C GLU A 59 15.46 20.44 -16.60
N GLN A 60 14.89 21.62 -16.89
CA GLN A 60 14.59 22.64 -15.89
C GLN A 60 13.55 22.16 -14.88
N VAL A 61 12.46 21.55 -15.33
CA VAL A 61 11.43 20.99 -14.42
C VAL A 61 12.00 19.87 -13.57
N ASN A 62 12.85 19.00 -14.13
CA ASN A 62 13.50 17.95 -13.35
C ASN A 62 14.42 18.53 -12.27
N GLN A 63 15.19 19.57 -12.60
CA GLN A 63 16.03 20.28 -11.63
C GLN A 63 15.20 20.97 -10.54
N LEU A 64 14.12 21.67 -10.90
CA LEU A 64 13.21 22.27 -9.93
C LEU A 64 12.58 21.21 -9.02
N GLY A 65 12.18 20.06 -9.57
CA GLY A 65 11.67 18.92 -8.83
C GLY A 65 12.66 18.39 -7.80
N LYS A 66 13.93 18.23 -8.17
CA LYS A 66 15.00 17.84 -7.25
C LYS A 66 15.25 18.90 -6.18
N ASN A 67 15.18 20.18 -6.54
CA ASN A 67 15.41 21.29 -5.62
C ASN A 67 14.31 21.37 -4.55
N ILE A 68 13.04 21.35 -4.94
CA ILE A 68 11.91 21.37 -3.98
C ILE A 68 11.92 20.10 -3.10
N HIS A 69 12.28 18.95 -3.66
CA HIS A 69 12.42 17.71 -2.89
C HIS A 69 13.50 17.83 -1.82
N LYS A 70 14.71 18.24 -2.23
CA LYS A 70 15.84 18.44 -1.31
C LYS A 70 15.53 19.48 -0.24
N GLN A 71 14.86 20.58 -0.61
CA GLN A 71 14.47 21.62 0.35
C GLN A 71 13.54 21.07 1.44
N MET A 72 12.56 20.23 1.08
CA MET A 72 11.67 19.57 2.04
C MET A 72 12.45 18.69 3.04
N ILE A 73 13.44 17.93 2.55
CA ILE A 73 14.31 17.09 3.38
C ILE A 73 15.15 17.96 4.33
N GLU A 74 15.74 19.05 3.83
CA GLU A 74 16.52 19.97 4.65
C GLU A 74 15.64 20.67 5.71
N ASN A 75 14.41 21.05 5.36
CA ASN A 75 13.45 21.65 6.28
C ASN A 75 13.08 20.67 7.42
N LEU A 76 12.85 19.40 7.07
CA LEU A 76 12.66 18.32 8.04
C LEU A 76 13.89 18.18 8.95
N GLY A 77 15.10 18.10 8.38
CA GLY A 77 16.34 17.96 9.14
C GLY A 77 16.64 19.15 10.07
N ARG A 78 16.19 20.36 9.70
CA ARG A 78 16.28 21.58 10.52
C ARG A 78 15.20 21.68 11.60
N GLY A 79 14.24 20.75 11.63
CA GLY A 79 13.16 20.73 12.61
C GLY A 79 12.03 21.72 12.35
N LEU A 80 11.86 22.22 11.12
CA LEU A 80 10.77 23.16 10.79
C LEU A 80 9.37 22.56 10.99
N TYR A 81 9.27 21.24 11.05
CA TYR A 81 8.02 20.51 11.25
C TYR A 81 7.91 19.89 12.65
N ASP A 82 8.83 20.19 13.56
CA ASP A 82 8.90 19.58 14.88
C ASP A 82 7.63 19.75 15.70
N GLU A 83 7.05 20.96 15.71
CA GLU A 83 5.80 21.21 16.44
C GLU A 83 4.66 20.29 15.97
N LYS A 84 4.58 20.05 14.65
CA LYS A 84 3.61 19.13 14.08
C LYS A 84 3.95 17.68 14.40
N ILE A 85 5.24 17.32 14.36
CA ILE A 85 5.72 15.96 14.63
C ILE A 85 5.48 15.56 16.09
N ASP A 86 5.73 16.48 17.02
CA ASP A 86 5.59 16.27 18.45
C ASP A 86 4.12 16.21 18.87
N ALA A 87 3.22 16.88 18.14
CA ALA A 87 1.77 16.78 18.33
C ALA A 87 1.17 15.44 17.83
N LEU A 88 1.93 14.60 17.11
CA LEU A 88 1.43 13.31 16.63
C LEU A 88 1.40 12.27 17.76
N PRO A 89 0.34 11.47 17.88
CA PRO A 89 0.22 10.48 18.93
C PRO A 89 1.35 9.46 18.84
N MET A 90 2.09 9.31 19.94
CA MET A 90 3.11 8.27 20.12
C MET A 90 2.40 6.94 20.37
N SER A 91 1.89 6.30 19.31
CA SER A 91 1.59 4.88 19.37
C SER A 91 2.82 4.12 18.89
N GLU A 92 3.60 3.65 19.86
CA GLU A 92 4.61 2.63 19.65
C GLU A 92 3.96 1.40 19.00
N GLY A 93 4.54 1.03 17.87
CA GLY A 93 4.13 -0.10 17.05
C GLY A 93 5.17 -0.21 15.96
N ALA A 94 6.25 -0.90 16.31
CA ALA A 94 7.33 -1.29 15.42
C ALA A 94 6.79 -2.20 14.31
N SER A 95 7.06 -1.85 13.06
CA SER A 95 7.92 -2.68 12.21
C SER A 95 8.24 -1.88 10.94
N GLU A 96 9.50 -1.47 10.83
CA GLU A 96 10.19 -1.46 9.54
C GLU A 96 10.33 -2.95 9.12
N GLU A 97 10.42 -3.37 7.86
CA GLU A 97 11.36 -2.95 6.83
C GLU A 97 10.82 -3.28 5.44
N ALA A 98 11.46 -2.66 4.45
CA ALA A 98 11.17 -2.74 3.04
C ALA A 98 11.11 -4.16 2.46
N THR A 99 10.12 -4.40 1.61
CA THR A 99 10.42 -5.00 0.30
C THR A 99 9.56 -4.35 -0.76
N SER A 100 10.25 -3.70 -1.70
CA SER A 100 9.70 -3.15 -2.92
C SER A 100 9.00 -4.25 -3.72
N LEU A 101 7.73 -4.04 -4.08
CA LEU A 101 7.08 -4.42 -5.33
C LEU A 101 5.65 -3.91 -5.22
N THR A 102 5.22 -3.10 -6.19
CA THR A 102 3.84 -2.67 -6.44
C THR A 102 2.76 -3.55 -5.78
N VAL A 103 2.30 -3.21 -4.57
CA VAL A 103 1.16 -3.88 -3.93
C VAL A 103 -0.06 -2.98 -4.11
N THR A 104 -1.02 -3.45 -4.93
CA THR A 104 -2.30 -2.75 -5.06
C THR A 104 -3.06 -2.79 -3.72
N ALA A 105 -3.86 -1.78 -3.38
CA ALA A 105 -4.59 -1.73 -2.09
C ALA A 105 -5.46 -2.97 -1.81
N ASP A 106 -5.81 -3.74 -2.85
CA ASP A 106 -6.53 -5.01 -2.74
C ASP A 106 -5.64 -6.19 -2.33
N GLU A 107 -4.34 -6.16 -2.62
CA GLU A 107 -3.37 -7.22 -2.27
C GLU A 107 -3.00 -7.16 -0.78
N ASP A 108 -2.79 -5.96 -0.24
CA ASP A 108 -2.56 -5.76 1.20
C ASP A 108 -3.77 -6.24 2.03
N ALA A 109 -4.99 -5.96 1.53
CA ALA A 109 -6.22 -6.46 2.15
C ALA A 109 -6.33 -8.00 2.12
N LEU A 110 -5.83 -8.67 1.08
CA LEU A 110 -5.83 -10.13 0.99
C LEU A 110 -4.77 -10.76 1.89
N GLU A 111 -3.58 -10.16 1.95
CA GLU A 111 -2.52 -10.61 2.84
C GLU A 111 -2.91 -10.45 4.32
N TYR A 112 -3.48 -9.31 4.66
CA TYR A 112 -4.02 -9.07 6.00
C TYR A 112 -5.11 -10.08 6.35
N LEU A 113 -6.06 -10.32 5.43
CA LEU A 113 -7.11 -11.32 5.63
C LEU A 113 -6.52 -12.73 5.79
N PHE A 114 -5.47 -13.06 5.02
CA PHE A 114 -4.79 -14.34 5.11
C PHE A 114 -4.19 -14.58 6.49
N ARG A 115 -3.36 -13.64 6.95
CA ARG A 115 -2.61 -13.76 8.22
C ARG A 115 -3.51 -13.59 9.44
N SER A 116 -4.44 -12.64 9.40
CA SER A 116 -5.24 -12.25 10.56
C SER A 116 -6.53 -13.07 10.73
N TYR A 117 -7.01 -13.74 9.67
CA TYR A 117 -8.29 -14.46 9.71
C TYR A 117 -8.23 -15.89 9.16
N LEU A 118 -7.72 -16.10 7.94
CA LEU A 118 -7.71 -17.42 7.28
C LEU A 118 -6.78 -18.41 8.00
N LEU A 119 -5.54 -17.99 8.27
CA LEU A 119 -4.52 -18.79 8.95
C LEU A 119 -4.95 -19.24 10.36
N PRO A 120 -5.40 -18.35 11.28
CA PRO A 120 -5.89 -18.78 12.58
C PRO A 120 -7.16 -19.64 12.47
N SER A 121 -8.05 -19.38 11.51
CA SER A 121 -9.23 -20.22 11.29
C SER A 121 -8.86 -21.64 10.84
N LEU A 122 -7.83 -21.82 10.02
CA LEU A 122 -7.33 -23.15 9.64
C LEU A 122 -6.84 -23.94 10.86
N SER A 123 -6.08 -23.28 11.72
CA SER A 123 -5.57 -23.89 12.95
C SER A 123 -6.71 -24.19 13.93
N MET A 124 -7.67 -23.28 14.10
CA MET A 124 -8.80 -23.47 15.03
C MET A 124 -9.82 -24.51 14.57
N ASP A 125 -10.30 -24.44 13.33
CA ASP A 125 -11.38 -25.32 12.83
C ASP A 125 -10.85 -26.66 12.29
N LEU A 126 -9.69 -26.66 11.62
CA LEU A 126 -9.15 -27.88 10.98
C LEU A 126 -7.95 -28.49 11.74
N LYS A 127 -7.45 -27.84 12.80
CA LYS A 127 -6.21 -28.24 13.49
C LYS A 127 -5.02 -28.42 12.54
N VAL A 128 -5.03 -27.68 11.44
CA VAL A 128 -3.94 -27.67 10.47
C VAL A 128 -3.02 -26.51 10.80
N ASP A 129 -1.81 -26.86 11.20
CA ASP A 129 -0.73 -25.90 11.34
C ASP A 129 0.02 -25.77 10.02
N LEU A 130 0.02 -24.56 9.45
CA LEU A 130 0.86 -24.23 8.31
C LEU A 130 2.20 -23.72 8.84
N PRO A 131 3.31 -24.41 8.54
CA PRO A 131 4.62 -23.93 8.95
C PRO A 131 4.94 -22.60 8.25
N GLU A 132 5.81 -21.81 8.86
CA GLU A 132 6.12 -20.44 8.42
C GLU A 132 6.56 -20.35 6.95
N HIS A 133 7.31 -21.34 6.45
CA HIS A 133 7.70 -21.40 5.04
C HIS A 133 6.51 -21.53 4.08
N GLU A 134 5.44 -22.25 4.47
CA GLU A 134 4.23 -22.37 3.66
C GLU A 134 3.43 -21.06 3.70
N VAL A 135 3.37 -20.40 4.86
CA VAL A 135 2.73 -19.09 5.01
C VAL A 135 3.42 -18.04 4.14
N LEU A 136 4.75 -18.00 4.17
CA LEU A 136 5.55 -17.10 3.33
C LEU A 136 5.33 -17.39 1.84
N ALA A 137 5.39 -18.66 1.42
CA ALA A 137 5.17 -19.05 0.03
C ALA A 137 3.74 -18.77 -0.47
N ILE A 138 2.74 -18.69 0.42
CA ILE A 138 1.38 -18.23 0.07
C ILE A 138 1.38 -16.71 -0.05
N SER A 139 1.96 -15.97 0.91
CA SER A 139 2.12 -14.50 0.87
C SER A 139 2.76 -14.03 -0.44
N GLU A 140 3.89 -14.64 -0.84
CA GLU A 140 4.61 -14.28 -2.06
C GLU A 140 3.77 -14.49 -3.33
N LYS A 141 2.79 -15.39 -3.29
CA LYS A 141 1.89 -15.66 -4.41
C LYS A 141 0.67 -14.74 -4.46
N ILE A 142 0.30 -14.08 -3.37
CA ILE A 142 -0.83 -13.13 -3.29
C ILE A 142 -0.83 -12.10 -4.43
N PRO A 143 0.29 -11.40 -4.73
CA PRO A 143 0.31 -10.43 -5.83
C PRO A 143 0.08 -11.06 -7.21
N PHE A 144 0.45 -12.33 -7.39
CA PHE A 144 0.30 -13.07 -8.65
C PHE A 144 -1.03 -13.83 -8.77
N LEU A 145 -1.94 -13.69 -7.80
CA LEU A 145 -3.24 -14.36 -7.83
C LEU A 145 -4.09 -13.84 -9.00
N LYS A 146 -4.56 -14.77 -9.82
CA LYS A 146 -5.46 -14.50 -10.95
C LYS A 146 -6.82 -14.04 -10.44
N GLY A 147 -7.36 -12.98 -11.04
CA GLY A 147 -8.71 -12.50 -10.79
C GLY A 147 -8.84 -11.01 -11.09
N SER A 148 -9.90 -10.63 -11.80
CA SER A 148 -10.20 -9.21 -12.09
C SER A 148 -10.97 -8.55 -10.95
N SER A 149 -11.57 -9.34 -10.05
CA SER A 149 -12.33 -8.87 -8.90
C SER A 149 -11.78 -9.39 -7.57
N LYS A 150 -12.05 -8.65 -6.47
CA LYS A 150 -11.68 -9.03 -5.09
C LYS A 150 -12.15 -10.44 -4.71
N LYS A 151 -13.33 -10.84 -5.20
CA LYS A 151 -13.90 -12.18 -4.98
C LYS A 151 -13.11 -13.26 -5.72
N GLU A 152 -12.73 -13.03 -6.98
CA GLU A 152 -11.92 -13.98 -7.74
C GLU A 152 -10.52 -14.13 -7.14
N ARG A 153 -9.88 -13.03 -6.75
CA ARG A 153 -8.56 -13.08 -6.08
C ARG A 153 -8.64 -13.84 -4.75
N TYR A 154 -9.70 -13.64 -3.97
CA TYR A 154 -9.96 -14.41 -2.75
C TYR A 154 -10.16 -15.92 -3.01
N LEU A 155 -10.90 -16.29 -4.06
CA LEU A 155 -11.07 -17.70 -4.44
C LEU A 155 -9.75 -18.33 -4.86
N SER A 156 -8.92 -17.59 -5.60
CA SER A 156 -7.56 -18.01 -5.97
C SER A 156 -6.67 -18.21 -4.75
N LEU A 157 -6.75 -17.32 -3.74
CA LEU A 157 -6.06 -17.49 -2.46
C LEU A 157 -6.51 -18.76 -1.74
N CYS A 158 -7.82 -19.01 -1.64
CA CYS A 158 -8.35 -20.23 -1.03
C CYS A 158 -7.87 -21.49 -1.75
N ALA A 159 -7.76 -21.45 -3.09
CA ALA A 159 -7.26 -22.57 -3.87
C ALA A 159 -5.76 -22.84 -3.61
N GLU A 160 -4.94 -21.78 -3.48
CA GLU A 160 -3.52 -21.92 -3.14
C GLU A 160 -3.36 -22.50 -1.73
N ILE A 161 -4.10 -21.99 -0.74
CA ILE A 161 -4.12 -22.54 0.62
C ILE A 161 -4.50 -24.02 0.57
N TYR A 162 -5.60 -24.37 -0.12
CA TYR A 162 -6.05 -25.76 -0.26
C TYR A 162 -4.96 -26.65 -0.86
N SER A 163 -4.22 -26.18 -1.87
CA SER A 163 -3.15 -26.97 -2.47
C SER A 163 -2.03 -27.32 -1.49
N ARG A 164 -1.82 -26.51 -0.44
CA ARG A 164 -0.83 -26.78 0.61
C ARG A 164 -1.39 -27.68 1.72
N VAL A 165 -2.68 -27.54 2.02
CA VAL A 165 -3.32 -28.27 3.12
C VAL A 165 -4.07 -29.53 2.70
N ARG A 166 -4.25 -29.81 1.39
CA ARG A 166 -5.04 -30.95 0.88
C ARG A 166 -4.58 -32.31 1.40
N ASP A 167 -3.29 -32.44 1.72
CA ASP A 167 -2.69 -33.66 2.25
C ASP A 167 -2.82 -33.75 3.79
N ARG A 168 -3.32 -32.68 4.43
CA ARG A 168 -3.44 -32.52 5.89
C ARG A 168 -4.89 -32.30 6.36
N CYS A 169 -5.84 -32.05 5.46
CA CYS A 169 -7.24 -31.85 5.79
C CYS A 169 -8.20 -32.50 4.79
N ASP A 170 -9.38 -32.87 5.27
CA ASP A 170 -10.48 -33.33 4.43
C ASP A 170 -11.03 -32.21 3.53
N LYS A 171 -11.24 -32.56 2.25
CA LYS A 171 -11.80 -31.65 1.23
C LYS A 171 -13.12 -31.03 1.65
N GLU A 172 -14.01 -31.81 2.27
CA GLU A 172 -15.33 -31.36 2.69
C GLU A 172 -15.25 -30.41 3.91
N ALA A 173 -14.32 -30.67 4.83
CA ALA A 173 -14.08 -29.81 5.98
C ALA A 173 -13.52 -28.45 5.53
N PHE A 174 -12.57 -28.44 4.60
CA PHE A 174 -12.03 -27.22 4.00
C PHE A 174 -13.10 -26.43 3.25
N LYS A 175 -13.94 -27.07 2.43
CA LYS A 175 -15.07 -26.40 1.75
C LYS A 175 -16.03 -25.74 2.73
N SER A 176 -16.35 -26.42 3.84
CA SER A 176 -17.19 -25.87 4.90
C SER A 176 -16.57 -24.59 5.48
N LEU A 177 -15.25 -24.60 5.70
CA LEU A 177 -14.51 -23.45 6.20
C LEU A 177 -14.49 -22.29 5.19
N VAL A 178 -14.23 -22.56 3.91
CA VAL A 178 -14.30 -21.55 2.84
C VAL A 178 -15.69 -20.91 2.74
N LYS A 179 -16.75 -21.69 2.95
CA LYS A 179 -18.13 -21.16 3.00
C LYS A 179 -18.34 -20.23 4.19
N LYS A 180 -17.84 -20.58 5.38
CA LYS A 180 -17.86 -19.70 6.56
C LYS A 180 -17.11 -18.40 6.29
N TRP A 181 -15.90 -18.48 5.75
CA TRP A 181 -15.10 -17.32 5.40
C TRP A 181 -15.82 -16.42 4.39
N SER A 182 -16.42 -16.99 3.34
CA SER A 182 -17.17 -16.25 2.33
C SER A 182 -18.42 -15.55 2.89
N THR A 183 -18.94 -16.04 4.02
CA THR A 183 -20.10 -15.46 4.72
C THR A 183 -19.68 -14.39 5.74
N GLY A 184 -18.53 -14.57 6.40
CA GLY A 184 -17.95 -13.62 7.36
C GLY A 184 -17.25 -12.43 6.71
N ILE A 185 -16.63 -12.65 5.55
CA ILE A 185 -16.12 -11.58 4.70
C ILE A 185 -17.35 -10.98 4.02
N ARG A 186 -17.87 -9.88 4.57
CA ARG A 186 -18.84 -9.04 3.86
C ARG A 186 -18.14 -8.47 2.62
N PHE A 187 -18.10 -9.25 1.55
CA PHE A 187 -17.96 -8.70 0.21
C PHE A 187 -19.25 -7.92 -0.03
N HIS A 188 -19.30 -6.65 0.41
CA HIS A 188 -20.31 -5.71 -0.06
C HIS A 188 -20.03 -5.51 -1.57
N ALA A 189 -20.46 -6.49 -2.36
CA ALA A 189 -20.79 -6.27 -3.74
C ALA A 189 -22.02 -5.38 -3.70
N ASP A 190 -21.83 -4.13 -4.09
CA ASP A 190 -22.75 -3.38 -4.94
C ASP A 190 -24.13 -4.05 -5.09
N VAL A 191 -25.06 -3.68 -4.22
CA VAL A 191 -26.49 -3.69 -4.55
C VAL A 191 -26.83 -2.23 -4.79
N SER A 192 -26.69 -1.81 -6.05
CA SER A 192 -27.73 -1.12 -6.81
C SER A 192 -27.14 -0.25 -7.92
N ARG A 193 -26.67 -0.90 -9.00
CA ARG A 193 -26.82 -0.38 -10.36
C ARG A 193 -27.89 -1.17 -11.10
N ASP A 194 -29.15 -0.93 -10.76
CA ASP A 194 -30.29 -1.20 -11.65
C ASP A 194 -31.15 0.07 -11.59
N ARG A 195 -30.93 0.99 -12.55
CA ARG A 195 -31.71 1.15 -13.78
C ARG A 195 -33.09 1.77 -13.48
N PHE A 196 -33.27 2.97 -14.03
CA PHE A 196 -34.51 3.74 -14.23
C PHE A 196 -35.74 2.86 -14.51
N PRO A 197 -36.94 3.33 -14.12
CA PRO A 197 -37.67 4.29 -14.96
C PRO A 197 -37.90 5.66 -14.32
#